data_AF-A0A3N5SPF1-F1
#
_entry.id   AF-A0A3N5SPF1-F1
#
_cell.length_a   1.000
_cell.length_b   1.000
_cell.length_c   1.000
_cell.angle_alpha   90.00
_cell.angle_beta   90.00
_cell.angle_gamma   90.00
#
_symmetry.space_group_name_H-M   'P 1'
#
loop_
_entity.id
_entity.type
_entity.pdbx_description
1 polymer ?
#
loop_
_entity_poly.entity_id
_entity_poly.type
_entity_poly.pdbx_seq_one_letter_code
_entity_poly.pdbx_strand_id
1 'polypeptide(L)'
;MTYRELLAAAQADPAGADFHALRMAYAHSDEYNPYHHDAENVHALSEALHSGERQTALAPSNRLLDDDYLDIEAHMAADYVHTLLEHPTESAYHRAFATGLIRAILSTGDGRDF
;
A
#
# COMPACT_ATOMS: atom_id res chain seq x y z
N MET A 1 -13.77 -10.30 11.72
CA MET A 1 -12.36 -9.97 11.98
C MET A 1 -12.23 -8.47 12.07
N THR A 2 -11.37 -7.97 12.95
CA THR A 2 -11.05 -6.54 13.05
C THR A 2 -10.17 -6.10 11.88
N TYR A 3 -10.06 -4.79 11.65
CA TYR A 3 -9.12 -4.23 10.68
C TYR A 3 -7.70 -4.79 10.88
N ARG A 4 -7.19 -4.78 12.11
CA ARG A 4 -5.83 -5.25 12.44
C ARG A 4 -5.62 -6.74 12.17
N GLU A 5 -6.64 -7.57 12.42
CA GLU A 5 -6.57 -9.00 12.12
C GLU A 5 -6.54 -9.27 10.61
N LEU A 6 -7.35 -8.54 9.84
CA LEU A 6 -7.37 -8.65 8.38
C LEU A 6 -6.07 -8.12 7.77
N LEU A 7 -5.53 -7.02 8.30
CA LEU A 7 -4.26 -6.45 7.87
C LEU A 7 -3.12 -7.44 8.13
N ALA A 8 -3.03 -8.00 9.33
CA ALA A 8 -2.00 -8.98 9.68
C ALA A 8 -2.08 -10.24 8.79
N ALA A 9 -3.29 -10.72 8.49
CA ALA A 9 -3.49 -11.83 7.57
C ALA A 9 -3.02 -11.47 6.14
N ALA A 10 -3.36 -10.28 5.65
CA ALA A 10 -2.94 -9.80 4.33
C ALA A 10 -1.41 -9.59 4.25
N GLN A 11 -0.78 -9.11 5.33
CA GLN A 11 0.67 -8.96 5.41
C GLN A 11 1.40 -10.31 5.39
N ALA A 12 0.79 -11.36 5.94
CA ALA A 12 1.36 -12.71 5.91
C ALA A 12 1.20 -13.41 4.55
N ASP A 13 0.06 -13.20 3.87
CA ASP A 13 -0.23 -13.76 2.55
C ASP A 13 -1.08 -12.78 1.71
N PRO A 14 -0.45 -11.84 0.99
CA PRO A 14 -1.18 -10.90 0.14
C PRO A 14 -1.91 -11.59 -1.01
N ALA A 15 -1.47 -12.77 -1.45
CA ALA A 15 -2.08 -13.46 -2.59
C ALA A 15 -3.43 -14.11 -2.22
N GLY A 16 -3.60 -14.49 -0.95
CA GLY A 16 -4.83 -15.09 -0.41
C GLY A 16 -5.74 -14.10 0.33
N ALA A 17 -5.37 -12.82 0.43
CA ALA A 17 -6.08 -11.84 1.24
C ALA A 17 -7.44 -11.41 0.66
N ASP A 18 -8.43 -11.25 1.54
CA ASP A 18 -9.70 -10.59 1.20
C ASP A 18 -9.57 -9.07 1.33
N PHE A 19 -9.11 -8.43 0.24
CA PHE A 19 -8.92 -6.98 0.20
C PHE A 19 -10.23 -6.18 0.26
N HIS A 20 -11.37 -6.79 -0.06
CA HIS A 20 -12.67 -6.13 0.09
C HIS A 20 -13.01 -6.04 1.58
N ALA A 21 -12.99 -7.16 2.30
CA ALA A 21 -13.22 -7.18 3.73
C ALA A 21 -12.22 -6.28 4.47
N LEU A 22 -10.94 -6.29 4.07
CA LEU A 22 -9.90 -5.42 4.64
C LEU A 22 -10.23 -3.93 4.46
N ARG A 23 -10.58 -3.50 3.24
CA ARG A 23 -10.95 -2.09 2.97
C ARG A 23 -12.19 -1.67 3.76
N MET A 24 -13.22 -2.52 3.82
CA MET A 24 -14.42 -2.22 4.59
C MET A 24 -14.10 -2.12 6.07
N ALA A 25 -13.30 -3.04 6.62
CA ALA A 25 -12.88 -2.97 8.02
C ALA A 25 -12.05 -1.72 8.31
N TYR A 26 -11.14 -1.32 7.42
CA TYR A 26 -10.37 -0.09 7.55
C TYR A 26 -11.28 1.13 7.58
N ALA A 27 -12.22 1.28 6.65
CA ALA A 27 -13.13 2.42 6.60
C ALA A 27 -14.03 2.58 7.84
N HIS A 28 -14.25 1.50 8.61
CA HIS A 28 -14.99 1.53 9.88
C HIS A 28 -14.09 1.60 11.13
N SER A 29 -12.77 1.66 10.95
CA SER A 29 -11.79 1.68 12.03
C SER A 29 -11.42 3.10 12.44
N ASP A 30 -10.91 3.27 13.67
CA ASP A 30 -10.40 4.56 14.15
C ASP A 30 -9.12 4.99 13.40
N GLU A 31 -8.45 4.04 12.73
CA GLU A 31 -7.29 4.28 11.88
C GLU A 31 -7.64 4.91 10.53
N TYR A 32 -8.91 4.93 10.13
CA TYR A 32 -9.32 5.51 8.84
C TYR A 32 -9.03 7.01 8.77
N ASN A 33 -8.11 7.41 7.90
CA ASN A 33 -7.76 8.81 7.70
C ASN A 33 -7.64 9.20 6.21
N PRO A 34 -8.77 9.39 5.51
CA PRO A 34 -8.77 9.63 4.06
C PRO A 34 -8.22 10.99 3.63
N TYR A 35 -7.91 11.87 4.59
CA TYR A 35 -7.37 13.20 4.34
C TYR A 35 -5.92 13.33 4.80
N HIS A 36 -5.32 12.25 5.31
CA HIS A 36 -3.90 12.24 5.59
C HIS A 36 -3.11 12.27 4.28
N HIS A 37 -2.06 13.08 4.26
CA HIS A 37 -1.14 13.13 3.15
C HIS A 37 0.23 13.54 3.68
N ASP A 38 1.18 12.61 3.61
CA ASP A 38 2.56 12.87 3.99
C ASP A 38 3.35 13.45 2.80
N ALA A 39 3.17 14.75 2.59
CA ALA A 39 3.86 15.47 1.52
C ALA A 39 5.39 15.45 1.66
N GLU A 40 5.91 15.30 2.88
CA GLU A 40 7.35 15.30 3.13
C GLU A 40 7.98 14.02 2.59
N ASN A 41 7.45 12.84 2.92
CA ASN A 41 7.98 11.58 2.40
C ASN A 41 7.68 11.38 0.92
N VAL A 42 6.56 11.91 0.40
CA VAL A 42 6.33 11.95 -1.06
C VAL A 42 7.42 12.76 -1.77
N HIS A 43 7.77 13.92 -1.24
CA HIS A 43 8.84 14.75 -1.81
C HIS A 43 10.20 14.07 -1.71
N ALA A 44 10.55 13.54 -0.54
CA ALA A 44 11.81 12.83 -0.31
C ALA A 44 11.96 11.60 -1.22
N LEU A 45 10.89 10.83 -1.43
CA LEU A 45 10.88 9.71 -2.37
C LEU A 45 11.12 10.17 -3.79
N SER A 46 10.46 11.25 -4.21
CA SER A 46 10.67 11.85 -5.53
C SER A 46 12.14 12.26 -5.72
N GLU A 47 12.73 12.99 -4.78
CA GLU A 47 14.14 13.41 -4.86
C GLU A 47 15.11 12.21 -4.90
N ALA A 48 14.87 11.18 -4.07
CA ALA A 48 15.68 9.97 -4.06
C ALA A 48 15.64 9.24 -5.42
N LEU A 49 14.46 9.12 -6.02
CA LEU A 49 14.29 8.51 -7.35
C LEU A 49 14.96 9.34 -8.45
N HIS A 50 14.90 10.67 -8.38
CA HIS A 50 15.51 11.57 -9.36
C HIS A 50 17.05 11.60 -9.27
N SER A 51 17.61 11.50 -8.07
CA SER A 51 19.07 11.50 -7.85
C SER A 51 19.77 10.22 -8.31
N GLY A 52 19.01 9.14 -8.56
CA GLY A 52 19.53 7.84 -8.95
C GLY A 52 20.13 7.03 -7.78
N GLU A 53 20.10 7.57 -6.56
CA GLU A 53 20.49 6.89 -5.33
C GLU A 53 19.38 5.94 -4.86
N ARG A 54 19.17 4.86 -5.60
CA ARG A 54 18.03 3.92 -5.41
C ARG A 54 17.83 3.45 -3.97
N GLN A 55 18.90 3.30 -3.20
CA GLN A 55 18.86 2.84 -1.81
C GLN A 55 18.22 3.87 -0.88
N THR A 56 18.36 5.17 -1.15
CA THR A 56 17.79 6.22 -0.29
C THR A 56 16.28 6.32 -0.43
N ALA A 57 15.71 5.79 -1.52
CA ALA A 57 14.27 5.75 -1.78
C ALA A 57 13.50 4.75 -0.88
N LEU A 58 14.17 3.77 -0.27
CA LEU A 58 13.52 2.77 0.60
C LEU A 58 12.93 3.39 1.88
N ALA A 59 13.65 4.33 2.48
CA ALA A 59 13.23 4.93 3.74
C ALA A 59 11.91 5.71 3.60
N PRO A 60 11.76 6.67 2.66
CA PRO A 60 10.50 7.38 2.49
C PRO A 60 9.39 6.47 1.97
N SER A 61 9.66 5.47 1.11
CA SER A 61 8.61 4.53 0.68
C SER A 61 8.05 3.71 1.85
N ASN A 62 8.91 3.27 2.77
CA ASN A 62 8.47 2.55 3.97
C ASN A 62 7.71 3.47 4.93
N ARG A 63 8.10 4.74 5.02
CA ARG A 63 7.41 5.73 5.86
C ARG A 63 5.96 5.94 5.41
N LEU A 64 5.74 6.07 4.11
CA LEU A 64 4.40 6.19 3.54
C LEU A 64 3.51 4.99 3.90
N LEU A 65 4.08 3.78 3.91
CA LEU A 65 3.37 2.56 4.32
C LEU A 65 3.18 2.43 5.83
N ASP A 66 4.08 2.98 6.65
CA ASP A 66 3.91 3.05 8.11
C ASP A 66 2.73 3.97 8.47
N ASP A 67 2.50 5.03 7.70
CA ASP A 67 1.45 6.02 7.92
C ASP A 67 0.08 5.53 7.44
N ASP A 68 -0.01 4.96 6.23
CA ASP A 68 -1.20 4.26 5.75
C ASP A 68 -0.82 3.03 4.93
N TYR A 69 -0.92 1.86 5.55
CA TYR A 69 -0.61 0.59 4.88
C TYR A 69 -1.60 0.22 3.77
N LEU A 70 -2.76 0.87 3.68
CA LEU A 70 -3.73 0.67 2.60
C LEU A 70 -3.56 1.71 1.48
N ASP A 71 -2.54 2.56 1.55
CA ASP A 71 -2.18 3.48 0.47
C ASP A 71 -1.64 2.70 -0.74
N ILE A 72 -2.42 2.74 -1.82
CA ILE A 72 -2.12 2.07 -3.09
C ILE A 72 -0.88 2.68 -3.75
N GLU A 73 -0.74 4.01 -3.71
CA GLU A 73 0.39 4.71 -4.32
C GLU A 73 1.69 4.40 -3.56
N ALA A 74 1.63 4.34 -2.22
CA ALA A 74 2.76 3.93 -1.39
C ALA A 74 3.22 2.49 -1.73
N HIS A 75 2.29 1.55 -1.89
CA HIS A 75 2.63 0.19 -2.34
C HIS A 75 3.21 0.15 -3.77
N MET A 76 2.66 0.93 -4.70
CA MET A 76 3.21 1.01 -6.05
C MET A 76 4.63 1.60 -6.06
N ALA A 77 4.89 2.59 -5.22
CA ALA A 77 6.20 3.20 -5.10
C ALA A 77 7.21 2.23 -4.47
N ALA A 78 6.82 1.48 -3.43
CA ALA A 78 7.63 0.41 -2.86
C ALA A 78 7.95 -0.70 -3.88
N ASP A 79 6.97 -1.15 -4.68
CA ASP A 79 7.20 -2.08 -5.79
C ASP A 79 8.27 -1.55 -6.76
N TYR A 80 8.15 -0.28 -7.15
CA TYR A 80 9.09 0.36 -8.06
C TYR A 80 10.51 0.43 -7.46
N VAL A 81 10.65 0.87 -6.21
CA VAL A 81 11.94 0.94 -5.51
C VAL A 81 12.58 -0.45 -5.40
N HIS A 82 11.82 -1.46 -4.99
CA HIS A 82 12.32 -2.83 -4.91
C HIS A 82 12.70 -3.42 -6.28
N THR A 83 11.98 -3.04 -7.34
CA THR A 83 12.35 -3.41 -8.71
C THR A 83 13.70 -2.80 -9.11
N LEU A 84 13.92 -1.51 -8.82
CA LEU A 84 15.18 -0.81 -9.10
C LEU A 84 16.39 -1.39 -8.34
N LEU A 85 16.14 -1.97 -7.17
CA LEU A 85 17.13 -2.61 -6.31
C LEU A 85 17.33 -4.11 -6.60
N GLU A 86 16.66 -4.66 -7.61
CA GLU A 86 16.72 -6.09 -7.94
C GLU A 86 16.26 -6.99 -6.77
N HIS A 87 15.23 -6.56 -6.05
CA HIS A 87 14.57 -7.26 -4.94
C HIS A 87 13.20 -7.82 -5.40
N PRO A 88 13.18 -8.93 -6.17
CA PRO A 88 11.96 -9.37 -6.87
C PRO A 88 10.86 -9.89 -5.94
N THR A 89 11.21 -10.45 -4.79
CA THR A 89 10.25 -10.99 -3.82
C THR A 89 9.45 -9.87 -3.17
N GLU A 90 10.14 -8.83 -2.72
CA GLU A 90 9.56 -7.63 -2.10
C GLU A 90 8.77 -6.83 -3.13
N SER A 91 9.29 -6.67 -4.34
CA SER A 91 8.55 -6.07 -5.46
C SER A 91 7.22 -6.81 -5.70
N ALA A 92 7.26 -8.15 -5.80
CA ALA A 92 6.05 -8.95 -6.01
C ALA A 92 5.05 -8.84 -4.85
N TYR A 93 5.54 -8.75 -3.61
CA TYR A 93 4.72 -8.55 -2.42
C TYR A 93 3.93 -7.23 -2.50
N HIS A 94 4.60 -6.09 -2.73
CA HIS A 94 3.91 -4.80 -2.79
C HIS A 94 2.98 -4.70 -4.00
N ARG A 95 3.38 -5.26 -5.14
CA ARG A 95 2.52 -5.37 -6.32
C ARG A 95 1.26 -6.18 -6.06
N ALA A 96 1.34 -7.27 -5.31
CA ALA A 96 0.18 -8.07 -4.95
C ALA A 96 -0.79 -7.27 -4.07
N PHE A 97 -0.27 -6.54 -3.06
CA PHE A 97 -1.06 -5.65 -2.22
C PHE A 97 -1.79 -4.57 -3.03
N ALA A 98 -1.06 -3.78 -3.82
CA ALA A 98 -1.64 -2.71 -4.65
C ALA A 98 -2.70 -3.27 -5.61
N THR A 99 -2.39 -4.37 -6.30
CA THR A 99 -3.33 -5.01 -7.24
C THR A 99 -4.57 -5.52 -6.52
N GLY A 100 -4.43 -6.09 -5.33
CA GLY A 100 -5.54 -6.56 -4.50
C GLY A 100 -6.49 -5.44 -4.10
N LEU A 101 -5.94 -4.33 -3.62
CA LEU A 101 -6.71 -3.12 -3.25
C LEU A 101 -7.43 -2.51 -4.46
N ILE A 102 -6.74 -2.36 -5.60
CA ILE A 102 -7.34 -1.86 -6.85
C ILE A 102 -8.49 -2.78 -7.30
N ARG A 103 -8.28 -4.10 -7.31
CA ARG A 103 -9.32 -5.06 -7.68
C ARG A 103 -10.53 -4.99 -6.75
N ALA A 104 -10.31 -4.87 -5.44
CA ALA A 104 -11.38 -4.72 -4.47
C ALA A 104 -12.25 -3.50 -4.78
N ILE A 105 -11.66 -2.35 -5.11
CA ILE A 105 -12.37 -1.14 -5.55
C ILE A 105 -13.20 -1.43 -6.82
N LEU A 106 -12.55 -1.97 -7.85
CA LEU A 106 -13.18 -2.16 -9.16
C LEU A 106 -14.28 -3.23 -9.14
N SER A 107 -14.17 -4.23 -8.25
CA SER A 107 -15.12 -5.34 -8.17
C SER A 107 -16.44 -5.00 -7.49
N THR A 108 -16.47 -3.96 -6.63
CA THR A 108 -17.66 -3.55 -5.88
C THR A 108 -18.20 -2.18 -6.31
N GLY A 109 -17.65 -1.62 -7.38
CA GLY A 109 -18.05 -0.33 -7.94
C GLY A 109 -19.25 -0.43 -8.90
N ASP A 110 -20.34 -1.11 -8.52
CA ASP A 110 -21.57 -1.17 -9.33
C ASP A 110 -22.66 -0.16 -8.88
N GLY A 111 -22.40 0.56 -7.79
CA GLY A 111 -23.30 1.57 -7.23
C GLY A 111 -24.54 1.00 -6.54
N ARG A 112 -24.60 -0.31 -6.28
CA ARG A 112 -25.76 -0.98 -5.67
C ARG A 112 -25.65 -1.19 -4.16
N ASP A 113 -24.48 -0.97 -3.58
CA ASP A 113 -24.26 -1.09 -2.14
C ASP A 113 -24.46 0.28 -1.46
N PHE A 114 -25.72 0.65 -1.22
CA PHE A 114 -26.18 1.69 -0.28
C PHE A 114 -27.47 1.25 0.41
#